data_AF-A0A9D4ITT4-F1
#
_entry.id   AF-A0A9D4ITT4-F1
#
_cell.length_a   1.000
_cell.length_b   1.000
_cell.length_c   1.000
_cell.angle_alpha   90.00
_cell.angle_beta   90.00
_cell.angle_gamma   90.00
#
_symmetry.space_group_name_H-M   'P 1'
#
loop_
_entity.id
_entity.type
_entity.pdbx_description
1 polymer ?
#
loop_
_entity_poly.entity_id
_entity_poly.type
_entity_poly.pdbx_seq_one_letter_code
_entity_poly.pdbx_strand_id
1 'polypeptide(L)'
;MPYVRRLLRVMGSISTGPEKKLANRFTMEYLRHDGVFTLRLVGKNSSDIVVAEILADLWDMYRTKKAAQIRNNTQEVEFEGEDV
;
A
#
# COMPACT_ATOMS: atom_id res chain seq x y z
N MET A 1 -2.23 2.01 12.87
CA MET A 1 -3.30 1.02 12.60
C MET A 1 -2.76 -0.42 12.67
N PRO A 2 -2.90 -1.12 13.80
CA PRO A 2 -2.39 -2.49 13.98
C PRO A 2 -3.14 -3.56 13.15
N TYR A 3 -4.42 -3.34 12.85
CA TYR A 3 -5.28 -4.27 12.11
C TYR A 3 -4.74 -4.62 10.70
N VAL A 4 -4.52 -3.60 9.87
CA VAL A 4 -4.00 -3.76 8.50
C VAL A 4 -2.60 -4.39 8.49
N ARG A 5 -1.72 -3.97 9.40
CA ARG A 5 -0.35 -4.51 9.49
C ARG A 5 -0.32 -5.98 9.89
N ARG A 6 -1.27 -6.43 10.72
CA ARG A 6 -1.41 -7.85 11.07
C ARG A 6 -1.78 -8.67 9.83
N LEU A 7 -2.78 -8.22 9.07
CA LEU A 7 -3.23 -8.89 7.85
C LEU A 7 -2.11 -8.96 6.81
N LEU A 8 -1.45 -7.83 6.51
CA LEU A 8 -0.32 -7.80 5.58
C LEU A 8 0.84 -8.73 5.98
N ARG A 9 1.09 -8.90 7.29
CA ARG A 9 2.11 -9.84 7.78
C ARG A 9 1.69 -11.30 7.60
N VAL A 10 0.42 -11.62 7.87
CA VAL A 10 -0.13 -12.97 7.68
C VAL A 10 -0.08 -13.36 6.20
N MET A 11 -0.30 -12.41 5.30
CA MET A 11 -0.23 -12.61 3.85
C MET A 11 1.22 -12.69 3.32
N GLY A 12 2.25 -12.61 4.17
CA GLY A 12 3.65 -12.66 3.75
C GLY A 12 4.14 -11.42 3.00
N SER A 13 3.33 -10.35 2.92
CA SER A 13 3.61 -9.17 2.10
C SER A 13 4.57 -8.15 2.75
N ILE A 14 4.97 -8.37 4.01
CA ILE A 14 5.92 -7.51 4.74
C ILE A 14 6.81 -8.36 5.65
N SER A 15 8.11 -8.31 5.43
CA SER A 15 9.13 -9.08 6.15
C SER A 15 10.28 -8.21 6.71
N THR A 16 10.58 -7.06 6.09
CA THR A 16 11.78 -6.25 6.41
C THR A 16 11.50 -4.78 6.78
N GLY A 17 12.53 -4.09 7.29
CA GLY A 17 12.47 -2.69 7.75
C GLY A 17 12.01 -1.66 6.69
N PRO A 18 12.51 -1.69 5.44
CA PRO A 18 12.04 -0.80 4.37
C PRO A 18 10.56 -1.01 4.04
N GLU A 19 10.11 -2.27 4.01
CA GLU A 19 8.72 -2.62 3.74
C GLU A 19 7.78 -2.15 4.85
N LYS A 20 8.25 -2.13 6.11
CA LYS A 20 7.50 -1.56 7.24
C LYS A 20 7.17 -0.08 7.05
N LYS A 21 8.11 0.72 6.52
CA LYS A 21 7.85 2.14 6.21
C LYS A 21 6.82 2.28 5.09
N LEU A 22 6.93 1.46 4.05
CA LEU A 22 5.99 1.45 2.93
C LEU A 22 4.57 1.03 3.37
N ALA A 23 4.46 -0.01 4.20
CA ALA A 23 3.20 -0.46 4.80
C ALA A 23 2.57 0.62 5.69
N ASN A 24 3.39 1.41 6.39
CA ASN A 24 2.89 2.54 7.17
C ASN A 24 2.29 3.63 6.25
N ARG A 25 2.97 3.98 5.14
CA ARG A 25 2.42 4.94 4.17
C ARG A 25 1.17 4.41 3.48
N PHE A 26 1.15 3.14 3.08
CA PHE A 26 -0.05 2.50 2.58
C PHE A 26 -1.22 2.63 3.56
N THR A 27 -0.99 2.41 4.85
CA THR A 27 -2.08 2.50 5.83
C THR A 27 -2.50 3.94 6.12
N MET A 28 -1.54 4.88 6.22
CA MET A 28 -1.81 6.25 6.66
C MET A 28 -2.22 7.19 5.51
N GLU A 29 -1.65 7.01 4.33
CA GLU A 29 -1.83 7.91 3.19
C GLU A 29 -2.78 7.31 2.13
N TYR A 30 -2.69 6.01 1.86
CA TYR A 30 -3.50 5.36 0.83
C TYR A 30 -4.86 4.88 1.36
N LEU A 31 -4.86 4.02 2.39
CA LEU A 31 -6.10 3.53 3.01
C LEU A 31 -6.77 4.59 3.90
N ARG A 32 -5.98 5.34 4.65
CA ARG A 32 -6.45 6.33 5.64
C ARG A 32 -7.43 5.70 6.65
N HIS A 33 -8.15 6.54 7.40
CA HIS A 33 -9.13 6.07 8.38
C HIS A 33 -10.33 5.39 7.72
N ASP A 34 -10.84 5.95 6.62
CA ASP A 34 -12.06 5.47 5.95
C ASP A 34 -11.85 4.10 5.29
N GLY A 35 -10.73 3.88 4.59
CA GLY A 35 -10.42 2.58 4.01
C GLY A 35 -10.23 1.50 5.07
N VAL A 36 -9.61 1.83 6.20
CA VAL A 36 -9.50 0.89 7.35
C VAL A 36 -10.87 0.59 7.95
N PHE A 37 -11.75 1.58 8.03
CA PHE A 37 -13.12 1.39 8.51
C PHE A 37 -13.93 0.49 7.55
N THR A 38 -13.86 0.74 6.25
CA THR A 38 -14.53 -0.09 5.23
C THR A 38 -14.04 -1.53 5.28
N LEU A 39 -12.72 -1.77 5.38
CA LEU A 39 -12.18 -3.14 5.51
C LEU A 39 -12.69 -3.86 6.77
N ARG A 40 -12.84 -3.14 7.89
CA ARG A 40 -13.44 -3.70 9.12
C ARG A 40 -14.92 -3.99 8.97
N LEU A 41 -15.65 -3.16 8.23
CA LEU A 41 -17.07 -3.38 7.96
C LEU A 41 -17.26 -4.63 7.08
N VAL A 42 -16.43 -4.80 6.04
CA VAL A 42 -16.43 -6.01 5.21
C VAL A 42 -16.13 -7.23 6.08
N GLY A 43 -15.09 -7.20 6.91
CA GLY A 43 -14.76 -8.32 7.81
C GLY A 43 -15.83 -8.69 8.83
N LYS A 44 -16.74 -7.76 9.17
CA LYS A 44 -17.90 -8.07 10.02
C LYS A 44 -19.05 -8.76 9.27
N ASN A 45 -19.12 -8.58 7.96
CA ASN A 45 -20.19 -9.08 7.10
C ASN A 45 -19.73 -10.21 6.17
N SER A 46 -18.48 -10.64 6.29
CA SER A 46 -17.84 -11.63 5.43
C SER A 46 -16.77 -12.40 6.21
N SER A 47 -16.04 -13.29 5.54
CA SER A 47 -14.93 -14.03 6.14
C SER A 47 -13.63 -13.23 6.09
N ASP A 48 -12.70 -13.54 7.02
CA ASP A 48 -11.37 -12.94 7.07
C ASP A 48 -10.57 -13.15 5.76
N ILE A 49 -10.87 -14.24 5.02
CA ILE A 49 -10.19 -14.54 3.75
C ILE A 49 -10.56 -13.51 2.67
N VAL A 50 -11.81 -13.07 2.60
CA VAL A 50 -12.27 -12.04 1.65
C VAL A 50 -11.58 -10.71 1.94
N VAL A 51 -11.45 -10.34 3.22
CA VAL A 51 -10.73 -9.12 3.62
C VAL A 51 -9.25 -9.21 3.25
N ALA A 52 -8.64 -10.38 3.40
CA ALA A 52 -7.26 -10.60 3.03
C ALA A 52 -7.04 -10.43 1.52
N GLU A 53 -7.89 -11.04 0.68
CA GLU A 53 -7.82 -10.90 -0.78
C GLU A 53 -7.96 -9.43 -1.22
N ILE A 54 -8.97 -8.72 -0.73
CA ILE A 54 -9.15 -7.29 -1.03
C ILE A 54 -7.91 -6.48 -0.60
N LEU A 55 -7.37 -6.77 0.57
CA LEU A 55 -6.21 -6.03 1.08
C LEU A 55 -4.94 -6.31 0.25
N ALA A 56 -4.76 -7.54 -0.24
CA ALA A 56 -3.67 -7.93 -1.12
C ALA A 56 -3.75 -7.15 -2.45
N ASP A 57 -4.92 -7.12 -3.07
CA ASP A 57 -5.13 -6.38 -4.33
C ASP A 57 -4.88 -4.88 -4.16
N LEU A 58 -5.37 -4.28 -3.06
CA LEU A 58 -5.12 -2.87 -2.72
C LEU A 58 -3.62 -2.59 -2.53
N TRP A 59 -2.90 -3.52 -1.90
CA TRP A 59 -1.46 -3.42 -1.69
C TRP A 59 -0.68 -3.47 -3.01
N ASP A 60 -1.04 -4.36 -3.92
CA ASP A 60 -0.40 -4.51 -5.22
C ASP A 60 -0.68 -3.32 -6.14
N MET A 61 -1.91 -2.80 -6.14
CA MET A 61 -2.26 -1.56 -6.82
C MET A 61 -1.47 -0.36 -6.28
N TYR A 62 -1.33 -0.25 -4.95
CA TYR A 62 -0.54 0.81 -4.33
C TYR A 62 0.93 0.75 -4.75
N ARG A 63 1.53 -0.44 -4.74
CA ARG A 63 2.93 -0.66 -5.15
C ARG A 63 3.13 -0.35 -6.63
N THR A 64 2.22 -0.79 -7.48
CA THR A 64 2.27 -0.54 -8.93
C THR A 64 2.19 0.96 -9.23
N LYS A 65 1.27 1.68 -8.58
CA LYS A 65 1.16 3.14 -8.71
C LYS A 65 2.41 3.87 -8.22
N LYS A 66 2.97 3.46 -7.06
CA LYS A 66 4.24 4.01 -6.54
C LYS A 66 5.40 3.77 -7.49
N ALA A 67 5.52 2.57 -8.06
CA ALA A 67 6.58 2.25 -9.02
C ALA A 67 6.43 3.06 -10.32
N ALA A 68 5.21 3.30 -10.79
CA ALA A 68 4.95 4.19 -11.93
C ALA A 68 5.32 5.65 -11.63
N GLN A 69 4.98 6.18 -10.46
CA GLN A 69 5.35 7.54 -10.06
C GLN A 69 6.87 7.73 -9.97
N ILE A 70 7.60 6.75 -9.42
CA ILE A 70 9.07 6.82 -9.35
C ILE A 70 9.66 6.90 -10.76
N ARG A 71 9.17 6.09 -11.70
CA ARG A 71 9.64 6.11 -13.10
C ARG A 71 9.41 7.45 -13.79
N ASN A 72 8.22 8.02 -13.63
CA ASN A 72 7.90 9.32 -14.24
C ASN A 72 8.77 10.45 -13.65
N ASN A 73 9.01 10.42 -12.33
CA ASN A 73 9.84 11.42 -11.66
C ASN A 73 11.33 11.29 -12.03
N THR A 74 11.81 10.13 -12.49
CA THR A 74 13.18 9.98 -12.99
C THR A 74 13.33 10.60 -14.38
N GLN A 75 12.30 10.50 -15.24
CA GLN A 75 12.34 11.11 -16.57
C GLN A 75 12.33 12.64 -16.52
N GLU A 76 11.55 13.26 -15.63
CA GLU A 76 11.50 14.74 -15.51
C GLU A 76 12.84 15.35 -15.07
N VAL A 77 13.62 14.65 -14.24
CA VAL A 77 14.93 15.14 -13.72
C VAL A 77 16.03 15.05 -14.77
N GLU A 78 15.94 14.14 -15.74
CA GLU A 78 16.91 14.03 -16.85
C GLU A 78 16.75 15.16 -17.87
N PHE A 79 15.56 15.74 -18.03
CA PHE A 79 15.32 16.84 -18.98
C PHE A 79 15.74 18.24 -18.47
N GLU A 80 15.82 18.46 -17.15
CA GLU A 80 16.24 19.76 -16.59
C GLU A 80 17.76 19.93 -16.46
N GLY A 81 18.55 18.87 -16.72
CA GLY A 81 20.00 18.85 -16.52
C GLY A 81 20.87 19.17 -17.74
N GLU A 82 20.28 19.40 -18.92
CA GLU A 82 21.02 19.49 -20.19
C GLU A 82 21.23 20.94 -20.69
N ASP A 83 20.66 21.94 -20.02
CA ASP A 83 20.82 23.36 -20.34
C ASP A 83 21.70 24.09 -19.30
N VAL A 84 23.03 23.89 -19.35
CA VAL A 84 24.01 24.77 -18.67
C VAL A 84 25.26 24.98 -19.53
#